data_AF-A0A7Y6PUD1-F1
#
_entry.id   AF-A0A7Y6PUD1-F1
#
_cell.length_a   1.000
_cell.length_b   1.000
_cell.length_c   1.000
_cell.angle_alpha   90.00
_cell.angle_beta   90.00
_cell.angle_gamma   90.00
#
_symmetry.space_group_name_H-M   'P 1'
#
loop_
_entity.id
_entity.type
_entity.pdbx_description
1 polymer ?
#
loop_
_entity_poly.entity_id
_entity_poly.type
_entity_poly.pdbx_seq_one_letter_code
_entity_poly.pdbx_strand_id
1 'polypeptide(L)'
;MRYQLDDCCRDGAIQAMVIADSEGLPLASAGDSYACDEVAARMVHVGARIKEFNGTLLGGGTRWDVQMTKVSVDGSELLVCAVGGTPEQRKRQIARGAAGALRILHAA
;
A
#
# COMPACT_ATOMS: atom_id res chain seq x y z
N MET A 1 6.09 -11.35 3.16
CA MET A 1 5.53 -10.03 3.52
C MET A 1 4.06 -10.06 3.98
N ARG A 2 3.18 -10.89 3.40
CA ARG A 2 1.74 -10.95 3.77
C ARG A 2 1.43 -10.89 5.27
N TYR A 3 2.07 -11.70 6.11
CA TYR A 3 1.80 -11.72 7.56
C TYR A 3 2.11 -10.39 8.26
N GLN A 4 3.14 -9.66 7.84
CA GLN A 4 3.43 -8.34 8.42
C GLN A 4 2.38 -7.30 8.02
N LEU A 5 1.87 -7.37 6.77
CA LEU A 5 0.79 -6.49 6.33
C LEU A 5 -0.52 -6.82 7.05
N ASP A 6 -0.78 -8.10 7.28
CA ASP A 6 -1.98 -8.55 8.01
C ASP A 6 -1.98 -8.06 9.46
N ASP A 7 -0.83 -8.11 10.14
CA ASP A 7 -0.66 -7.48 11.46
C ASP A 7 -0.88 -5.97 11.42
N CYS A 8 -0.42 -5.29 10.36
CA CYS A 8 -0.69 -3.86 10.18
C CYS A 8 -2.18 -3.56 9.99
N CYS A 9 -2.89 -4.41 9.23
CA CYS A 9 -4.34 -4.32 9.06
C CYS A 9 -5.08 -4.47 10.38
N ARG A 10 -4.75 -5.53 11.15
CA ARG A 10 -5.38 -5.82 12.45
C ARG A 10 -5.12 -4.74 13.49
N ASP A 11 -3.86 -4.34 13.66
CA ASP A 11 -3.47 -3.34 14.68
C ASP A 11 -3.95 -1.93 14.34
N GLY A 12 -4.03 -1.61 13.05
CA GLY A 12 -4.36 -0.28 12.55
C GLY A 12 -5.84 -0.05 12.28
N ALA A 13 -6.68 -1.08 12.40
CA ALA A 13 -8.05 -1.09 11.86
C ALA A 13 -8.08 -0.61 10.39
N ILE A 14 -7.09 -1.03 9.60
CA ILE A 14 -6.96 -0.74 8.17
C ILE A 14 -7.68 -1.85 7.41
N GLN A 15 -8.49 -1.47 6.41
CA GLN A 15 -9.29 -2.42 5.63
C GLN A 15 -8.41 -3.30 4.73
N ALA A 16 -7.39 -2.69 4.14
CA ALA A 16 -6.47 -3.38 3.25
C ALA A 16 -5.11 -2.69 3.19
N MET A 17 -4.06 -3.47 2.94
CA MET A 17 -2.74 -2.98 2.62
C MET A 17 -2.18 -3.74 1.43
N VAL A 18 -1.51 -3.01 0.53
CA VAL A 18 -0.87 -3.60 -0.65
C VAL A 18 0.48 -2.94 -0.90
N ILE A 19 1.44 -3.75 -1.32
CA ILE A 19 2.73 -3.35 -1.84
C ILE A 19 2.79 -3.82 -3.28
N ALA A 20 2.99 -2.89 -4.21
CA ALA A 20 3.12 -3.17 -5.63
C ALA A 20 4.36 -2.48 -6.20
N ASP A 21 4.83 -2.99 -7.33
CA ASP A 21 5.87 -2.31 -8.11
C ASP A 21 5.29 -1.14 -8.94
N SER A 22 6.14 -0.52 -9.75
CA SER A 22 5.75 0.58 -10.64
C SER A 22 4.77 0.18 -11.74
N GLU A 23 4.65 -1.12 -12.05
CA GLU A 23 3.72 -1.67 -13.03
C GLU A 23 2.39 -2.10 -12.41
N GLY A 24 2.23 -1.87 -11.09
CA GLY A 24 1.00 -2.17 -10.36
C GLY A 24 0.82 -3.65 -10.05
N LEU A 25 1.88 -4.46 -10.19
CA LEU A 25 1.87 -5.86 -9.82
C LEU A 25 1.99 -5.99 -8.30
N PRO A 26 1.00 -6.57 -7.60
CA PRO A 26 1.10 -6.77 -6.16
C PRO A 26 2.20 -7.77 -5.80
N LEU A 27 3.18 -7.33 -5.01
CA LEU A 27 4.21 -8.18 -4.40
C LEU A 27 3.75 -8.77 -3.06
N ALA A 28 2.89 -8.03 -2.35
CA ALA A 28 2.24 -8.49 -1.13
C ALA A 28 0.95 -7.71 -0.85
N SER A 29 -0.05 -8.39 -0.32
CA SER A 29 -1.32 -7.78 0.10
C SER A 29 -1.89 -8.46 1.34
N ALA A 30 -2.75 -7.74 2.07
CA ALA A 30 -3.54 -8.24 3.20
C ALA A 30 -4.83 -7.42 3.38
N GLY A 31 -5.85 -8.03 3.99
CA GLY A 31 -7.18 -7.41 4.17
C GLY A 31 -8.12 -7.68 3.00
N ASP A 32 -8.94 -6.69 2.64
CA ASP A 32 -9.87 -6.76 1.51
C ASP A 32 -9.13 -6.93 0.18
N SER A 33 -9.28 -8.11 -0.44
CA SER A 33 -8.61 -8.44 -1.70
C SER A 33 -9.09 -7.59 -2.86
N TYR A 34 -10.39 -7.27 -2.94
CA TYR A 34 -10.93 -6.45 -4.02
C TYR A 34 -10.37 -5.03 -3.96
N ALA A 35 -10.29 -4.47 -2.75
CA ALA A 35 -9.65 -3.17 -2.55
C ALA A 35 -8.15 -3.20 -2.91
N CYS A 36 -7.43 -4.27 -2.57
CA CYS A 36 -6.02 -4.41 -2.92
C CYS A 36 -5.81 -4.43 -4.44
N ASP A 37 -6.59 -5.23 -5.16
CA ASP A 37 -6.46 -5.39 -6.61
C ASP A 37 -6.81 -4.09 -7.34
N GLU A 38 -7.93 -3.45 -6.99
CA GLU A 38 -8.34 -2.18 -7.57
C GLU A 38 -7.31 -1.07 -7.33
N VAL A 39 -6.83 -0.95 -6.08
CA VAL A 39 -5.86 0.08 -5.72
C VAL A 39 -4.52 -0.16 -6.43
N ALA A 40 -4.02 -1.40 -6.47
CA ALA A 40 -2.78 -1.74 -7.16
C ALA A 40 -2.87 -1.47 -8.67
N ALA A 41 -3.98 -1.83 -9.33
CA ALA A 41 -4.19 -1.54 -10.75
C ALA A 41 -4.12 -0.03 -11.05
N ARG A 42 -4.57 0.81 -10.10
CA ARG A 42 -4.56 2.27 -10.27
C ARG A 42 -3.24 2.92 -9.89
N MET A 43 -2.43 2.26 -9.07
CA MET A 43 -1.10 2.76 -8.71
C MET A 43 -0.25 3.05 -9.94
N VAL A 44 -0.40 2.29 -11.03
CA VAL A 44 0.32 2.54 -12.30
C VAL A 44 0.11 3.96 -12.83
N HIS A 45 -1.10 4.50 -12.65
CA HIS A 45 -1.46 5.81 -13.18
C HIS A 45 -0.95 6.98 -12.33
N VAL A 46 -0.81 6.78 -11.01
CA VAL A 46 -0.36 7.83 -10.08
C VAL A 46 1.10 7.68 -9.67
N GLY A 47 1.61 6.45 -9.60
CA GLY A 47 2.89 6.05 -9.04
C GLY A 47 4.10 6.72 -9.67
N ALA A 48 4.09 6.90 -11.00
CA ALA A 48 5.17 7.60 -11.70
C ALA A 48 5.28 9.09 -11.32
N ARG A 49 4.21 9.70 -10.80
CA ARG A 49 4.10 11.15 -10.58
C ARG A 49 4.11 11.56 -9.12
N ILE A 50 4.05 10.59 -8.19
CA ILE A 50 3.94 10.86 -6.77
C ILE A 50 5.15 10.34 -5.99
N LYS A 51 5.54 11.06 -4.95
CA LYS A 51 6.32 10.50 -3.83
C LYS A 51 5.39 9.97 -2.75
N GLU A 52 4.30 10.67 -2.52
CA GLU A 52 3.22 10.31 -1.62
C GLU A 52 1.88 10.76 -2.20
N PHE A 53 0.81 10.05 -1.83
CA PHE A 53 -0.56 10.41 -2.14
C PHE A 53 -1.42 10.15 -0.91
N ASN A 54 -2.32 11.07 -0.58
CA ASN A 54 -3.34 10.88 0.44
C ASN A 54 -4.64 11.45 -0.10
N GLY A 55 -5.65 10.62 -0.26
CA GLY A 55 -6.89 11.05 -0.85
C GLY A 55 -7.84 9.90 -1.09
N THR A 56 -8.79 10.15 -1.97
CA THR A 56 -9.85 9.21 -2.27
C THR A 56 -9.67 8.64 -3.67
N LEU A 57 -9.83 7.33 -3.79
CA LEU A 57 -9.76 6.57 -5.02
C LEU A 57 -11.15 5.99 -5.34
N LEU A 58 -11.62 6.20 -6.57
CA LEU A 58 -13.02 5.95 -6.98
C LEU A 58 -13.11 4.84 -8.03
N GLY A 59 -13.73 3.69 -7.75
CA GLY A 59 -13.83 2.59 -8.72
C GLY A 59 -15.08 1.75 -8.62
N GLY A 60 -15.66 1.36 -9.77
CA GLY A 60 -16.79 0.41 -9.84
C GLY A 60 -18.02 0.75 -8.98
N GLY A 61 -18.24 2.02 -8.61
CA GLY A 61 -19.29 2.43 -7.66
C GLY A 61 -18.85 2.45 -6.19
N THR A 62 -17.60 2.12 -5.92
CA THR A 62 -16.94 2.12 -4.61
C THR A 62 -15.99 3.30 -4.46
N ARG A 63 -15.76 3.69 -3.21
CA ARG A 63 -14.87 4.77 -2.80
C ARG A 63 -13.94 4.24 -1.71
N TRP A 64 -12.64 4.48 -1.87
CA TRP A 64 -11.62 4.13 -0.88
C TRP A 64 -10.83 5.36 -0.47
N ASP A 65 -10.73 5.61 0.82
CA ASP A 65 -9.75 6.55 1.34
C ASP A 65 -8.41 5.82 1.47
N VAL A 66 -7.41 6.33 0.75
CA VAL A 66 -6.14 5.66 0.58
C VAL A 66 -5.00 6.63 0.91
N GLN A 67 -3.91 6.05 1.37
CA GLN A 67 -2.63 6.73 1.41
C GLN A 67 -1.59 5.82 0.77
N MET A 68 -0.71 6.41 -0.02
CA MET A 68 0.36 5.72 -0.74
C MET A 68 1.68 6.43 -0.47
N THR A 69 2.75 5.66 -0.31
CA THR A 69 4.11 6.18 -0.24
C THR A 69 5.02 5.33 -1.11
N LYS A 70 5.85 6.02 -1.89
CA LYS A 70 6.89 5.38 -2.68
C LYS A 70 8.10 5.08 -1.79
N VAL A 71 8.63 3.88 -1.91
CA VAL A 71 9.86 3.43 -1.25
C VAL A 71 10.81 2.88 -2.30
N SER A 72 12.11 3.14 -2.14
CA SER A 72 13.13 2.59 -3.03
C SER A 72 13.81 1.41 -2.33
N VAL A 73 13.97 0.32 -3.08
CA VAL A 73 14.63 -0.93 -2.65
C VAL A 73 15.55 -1.36 -3.78
N ASP A 74 16.87 -1.37 -3.54
CA ASP A 74 17.89 -1.79 -4.53
C ASP A 74 17.71 -1.18 -5.94
N GLY A 75 17.34 0.10 -5.99
CA GLY A 75 17.12 0.83 -7.24
C GLY A 75 15.76 0.60 -7.89
N SER A 76 14.94 -0.31 -7.37
CA SER A 76 13.54 -0.48 -7.74
C SER A 76 12.63 0.42 -6.91
N GLU A 77 11.55 0.91 -7.51
CA GLU A 77 10.52 1.70 -6.84
C GLU A 77 9.31 0.83 -6.53
N LEU A 78 8.93 0.79 -5.25
CA LEU A 78 7.72 0.13 -4.77
C LEU A 78 6.76 1.16 -4.20
N LEU A 79 5.47 0.87 -4.28
CA LEU A 79 4.41 1.66 -3.68
C LEU A 79 3.79 0.87 -2.54
N VAL A 80 3.80 1.46 -1.35
CA VAL A 80 3.13 0.93 -0.16
C VAL A 80 1.84 1.69 0.03
N CYS A 81 0.71 1.00 0.12
CA CYS A 81 -0.60 1.63 0.30
C CYS A 81 -1.38 1.03 1.47
N ALA A 82 -2.11 1.90 2.15
CA ALA A 82 -3.09 1.55 3.16
C ALA A 82 -4.47 2.10 2.76
N VAL A 83 -5.51 1.30 2.98
CA VAL A 83 -6.89 1.55 2.58
C VAL A 83 -7.80 1.60 3.82
N GLY A 84 -8.66 2.62 3.91
CA GLY A 84 -9.59 2.80 5.01
C GLY A 84 -8.93 3.34 6.28
N GLY A 85 -9.62 3.23 7.42
CA GLY A 85 -9.19 3.82 8.70
C GLY A 85 -9.12 5.35 8.68
N THR A 86 -8.54 5.93 9.73
CA THR A 86 -8.23 7.36 9.81
C THR A 86 -6.91 7.69 9.09
N PRO A 87 -6.69 8.96 8.69
CA PRO A 87 -5.42 9.40 8.12
C PRO A 87 -4.20 9.04 9.00
N GLU A 88 -4.32 9.19 10.31
CA GLU A 88 -3.26 8.91 11.28
C GLU A 88 -2.94 7.41 11.34
N GLN A 89 -3.97 6.56 11.32
CA GLN A 89 -3.81 5.11 11.26
C GLN A 89 -3.11 4.69 9.95
N ARG A 90 -3.55 5.21 8.80
CA ARG A 90 -2.90 4.93 7.51
C ARG A 90 -1.44 5.33 7.51
N LYS A 91 -1.12 6.55 7.95
CA LYS A 91 0.25 7.06 8.01
C LYS A 91 1.15 6.16 8.86
N ARG A 92 0.66 5.73 10.03
CA ARG A 92 1.38 4.82 10.92
C ARG A 92 1.64 3.46 10.26
N GLN A 93 0.62 2.86 9.65
CA GLN A 93 0.75 1.52 9.07
C GLN A 93 1.55 1.52 7.76
N ILE A 94 1.50 2.60 6.96
CA ILE A 94 2.39 2.75 5.80
C ILE A 94 3.84 2.78 6.24
N ALA A 95 4.18 3.58 7.25
CA ALA A 95 5.56 3.65 7.75
C ALA A 95 6.04 2.27 8.25
N ARG A 96 5.17 1.52 8.94
CA ARG A 96 5.47 0.17 9.44
C ARG A 96 5.59 -0.86 8.32
N GLY A 97 4.70 -0.83 7.34
CA GLY A 97 4.72 -1.68 6.15
C GLY A 97 5.95 -1.43 5.27
N ALA A 98 6.29 -0.15 5.05
CA ALA A 98 7.51 0.27 4.36
C ALA A 98 8.78 -0.23 5.06
N ALA A 99 8.86 -0.08 6.39
CA ALA A 99 9.99 -0.60 7.17
C ALA A 99 10.05 -2.15 7.14
N GLY A 100 8.91 -2.83 7.07
CA GLY A 100 8.86 -4.28 6.83
C GLY A 100 9.39 -4.67 5.46
N ALA A 101 8.96 -3.96 4.42
CA ALA A 101 9.41 -4.14 3.04
C ALA A 101 10.91 -3.99 2.90
N LEU A 102 11.46 -2.88 3.39
CA LEU A 102 12.89 -2.61 3.35
C LEU A 102 13.70 -3.70 4.07
N ARG A 103 13.26 -4.15 5.25
CA ARG A 103 13.95 -5.20 6.01
C ARG A 103 13.95 -6.56 5.29
N ILE A 104 12.85 -6.91 4.62
CA ILE A 104 12.71 -8.21 3.97
C ILE A 104 13.38 -8.22 2.60
N LEU A 105 13.20 -7.15 1.82
CA LEU A 105 13.65 -7.11 0.44
C LEU A 105 15.12 -6.72 0.30
N HIS A 106 15.69 -5.88 1.19
CA HIS A 106 17.15 -5.67 1.21
C HIS A 106 17.94 -6.87 1.76
N ALA A 107 17.27 -7.84 2.39
CA ALA A 107 17.91 -9.04 2.92
C ALA A 107 17.88 -10.22 1.92
N ALA A 108 17.26 -10.02 0.75
CA ALA A 108 17.05 -11.04 -0.28
C ALA A 108 18.15 -11.03 -1.34
#